data_AF-A0A3A4VK77-F1
#
_entry.id   AF-A0A3A4VK77-F1
#
_cell.length_a   1.000
_cell.length_b   1.000
_cell.length_c   1.000
_cell.angle_alpha   90.00
_cell.angle_beta   90.00
_cell.angle_gamma   90.00
#
_symmetry.space_group_name_H-M   'P 1'
#
loop_
_entity.id
_entity.type
_entity.pdbx_description
1 polymer ?
#
loop_
_entity_poly.entity_id
_entity_poly.type
_entity_poly.pdbx_seq_one_letter_code
_entity_poly.pdbx_strand_id
1 'polypeptide(L)'
;MNYKRRLAKFNKSLKKTKASVFQVFLIAVASFLLGFYVQQLSLIFDFSFFNFLSSKPLGSNAENNNSKSASINPDLAKLQEEVIPGKGYVFKIRWGDLGKRLIDDGVVDEAKFTKAITGGDTLPDNLKKYMDGSDQKQIELNQDNAQFWVDILWGLGLANKNDILDKGQMIEGGNTGNYASTGGWTIGQKEPMDIYSKSSYIALSQKQQEIVEEIAKGVYRPCCGNSTAFPDCNHGMAALGLIELMVSQNFSKEEIYKTLLAFNAYWFPSTYLDISYYFAQNGKDYKKIPPKEILSNTFSSASGYRAIKKEVGAVAWPALQGGGGGCGA
;
A
#
# COMPACT_ATOMS: atom_id res chain seq x y z
N MET A 1 62.25 -44.40 7.13
CA MET A 1 61.75 -43.51 8.22
C MET A 1 60.98 -42.30 7.64
N ASN A 2 59.77 -42.45 7.06
CA ASN A 2 59.02 -41.26 6.60
C ASN A 2 57.50 -41.41 6.33
N TYR A 3 56.88 -42.59 6.53
CA TYR A 3 55.44 -42.75 6.29
C TYR A 3 54.57 -42.36 7.50
N LYS A 4 54.93 -42.83 8.71
CA LYS A 4 54.21 -42.49 9.97
C LYS A 4 54.21 -40.98 10.27
N ARG A 5 55.27 -40.24 9.93
CA ARG A 5 55.35 -38.78 10.09
C ARG A 5 54.44 -38.02 9.12
N ARG A 6 54.23 -38.51 7.90
CA ARG A 6 53.31 -37.89 6.92
C ARG A 6 51.85 -38.08 7.30
N LEU A 7 51.45 -39.27 7.74
CA LEU A 7 50.09 -39.55 8.23
C LEU A 7 49.74 -38.73 9.49
N ALA A 8 50.69 -38.59 10.42
CA ALA A 8 50.49 -37.75 11.61
C ALA A 8 50.33 -36.25 11.26
N LYS A 9 51.09 -35.74 10.28
CA LYS A 9 50.94 -34.36 9.78
C LYS A 9 49.60 -34.17 9.06
N PHE A 10 49.16 -35.13 8.25
CA PHE A 10 47.89 -35.06 7.53
C PHE A 10 46.67 -35.09 8.47
N ASN A 11 46.66 -35.99 9.47
CA ASN A 11 45.61 -36.02 10.49
C ASN A 11 45.60 -34.77 11.38
N LYS A 12 46.78 -34.20 11.70
CA LYS A 12 46.87 -32.93 12.45
C LYS A 12 46.36 -31.75 11.63
N SER A 13 46.63 -31.73 10.32
CA SER A 13 46.09 -30.73 9.38
C SER A 13 44.57 -30.81 9.29
N LEU A 14 44.01 -32.00 9.02
CA LEU A 14 42.56 -32.23 8.94
C LEU A 14 41.82 -31.88 10.24
N LYS A 15 42.39 -32.20 11.41
CA LYS A 15 41.81 -31.77 12.70
C LYS A 15 41.82 -30.26 12.87
N LYS A 16 42.87 -29.58 12.40
CA LYS A 16 42.98 -28.11 12.46
C LYS A 16 41.99 -27.43 11.50
N THR A 17 41.76 -27.99 10.31
CA THR A 17 40.76 -27.48 9.35
C THR A 17 39.32 -27.71 9.83
N LYS A 18 39.01 -28.89 10.41
CA LYS A 18 37.67 -29.12 10.99
C LYS A 18 37.40 -28.25 12.21
N ALA A 19 38.41 -28.02 13.05
CA ALA A 19 38.30 -27.09 14.18
C ALA A 19 38.08 -25.64 13.70
N SER A 20 38.76 -25.20 12.62
CA SER A 20 38.56 -23.84 12.09
C SER A 20 37.18 -23.67 11.44
N VAL A 21 36.68 -24.68 10.73
CA VAL A 21 35.32 -24.62 10.14
C VAL A 21 34.25 -24.61 11.23
N PHE A 22 34.42 -25.38 12.30
CA PHE A 22 33.50 -25.37 13.44
C PHE A 22 33.52 -24.03 14.20
N GLN A 23 34.70 -23.40 14.34
CA GLN A 23 34.83 -22.07 14.93
C GLN A 23 34.16 -20.99 14.06
N VAL A 24 34.33 -21.04 12.73
CA VAL A 24 33.66 -20.11 11.81
C VAL A 24 32.14 -20.29 11.86
N PHE A 25 31.65 -21.53 11.94
CA PHE A 25 30.21 -21.80 12.10
C PHE A 25 29.66 -21.24 13.43
N LEU A 26 30.37 -21.43 14.55
CA LEU A 26 29.97 -20.85 15.84
C LEU A 26 29.96 -19.32 15.83
N ILE A 27 30.92 -18.67 15.16
CA ILE A 27 30.95 -17.21 14.99
C ILE A 27 29.77 -16.75 14.13
N ALA A 28 29.43 -17.46 13.06
CA ALA A 28 28.29 -17.12 12.21
C ALA A 28 26.95 -17.24 12.97
N VAL A 29 26.77 -18.31 13.77
CA VAL A 29 25.59 -18.48 14.62
C VAL A 29 25.52 -17.41 15.71
N ALA A 30 26.65 -17.11 16.36
CA ALA A 30 26.70 -16.05 17.37
C ALA A 30 26.37 -14.68 16.78
N SER A 31 26.89 -14.34 15.59
CA SER A 31 26.57 -13.10 14.88
C SER A 31 25.11 -13.02 14.45
N PHE A 32 24.53 -14.15 14.01
CA PHE A 32 23.11 -14.21 13.65
C PHE A 32 22.21 -14.01 14.88
N LEU A 33 22.52 -14.69 16.00
CA LEU A 33 21.79 -14.51 17.25
C LEU A 33 21.94 -13.10 17.81
N LEU A 34 23.13 -12.49 17.70
CA LEU A 34 23.36 -11.12 18.11
C LEU A 34 22.57 -10.13 17.24
N GLY A 35 22.53 -10.34 15.92
CA GLY A 35 21.71 -9.54 15.00
C GLY A 35 20.21 -9.65 15.29
N PHE A 36 19.72 -10.87 15.56
CA PHE A 36 18.33 -11.10 15.95
C PHE A 36 18.01 -10.43 17.30
N TYR A 37 18.95 -10.44 18.25
CA TYR A 37 18.79 -9.79 19.55
C TYR A 37 18.82 -8.26 19.43
N VAL A 38 19.69 -7.68 18.59
CA VAL A 38 19.71 -6.23 18.30
C VAL A 38 18.40 -5.80 17.63
N GLN A 39 17.84 -6.60 16.72
CA GLN A 39 16.56 -6.30 16.08
C GLN A 39 15.37 -6.33 17.06
N GLN A 40 15.35 -7.27 18.01
CA GLN A 40 14.37 -7.25 19.11
C GLN A 40 14.58 -6.05 20.04
N LEU A 41 15.83 -5.70 20.34
CA LEU A 41 16.14 -4.51 21.13
C LEU A 41 15.70 -3.22 20.45
N SER A 42 15.82 -3.07 19.12
CA SER A 42 15.28 -1.89 18.41
C SER A 42 13.76 -1.79 18.48
N LEU A 43 13.03 -2.92 18.43
CA LEU A 43 11.58 -2.93 18.61
C LEU A 43 11.16 -2.57 20.05
N ILE A 44 11.94 -2.99 21.04
CA ILE A 44 11.72 -2.63 22.45
C ILE A 44 12.12 -1.18 22.72
N PHE A 45 13.23 -0.69 22.14
CA PHE A 45 13.69 0.68 22.32
C PHE A 45 12.75 1.69 21.66
N ASP A 46 12.23 1.41 20.46
CA ASP A 46 11.21 2.27 19.84
C ASP A 46 9.92 2.31 20.69
N PHE A 47 9.50 1.16 21.24
CA PHE A 47 8.33 1.09 22.12
C PHE A 47 8.54 1.77 23.48
N SER A 48 9.72 1.61 24.09
CA SER A 48 10.07 2.23 25.37
C SER A 48 10.39 3.71 25.26
N PHE A 49 11.02 4.15 24.16
CA PHE A 49 11.28 5.57 23.88
C PHE A 49 9.99 6.33 23.59
N PHE A 50 9.03 5.71 22.89
CA PHE A 50 7.70 6.29 22.69
C PHE A 50 6.91 6.41 24.02
N ASN A 51 6.99 5.41 24.89
CA ASN A 51 6.40 5.47 26.24
C ASN A 51 7.12 6.49 27.16
N PHE A 52 8.43 6.67 27.01
CA PHE A 52 9.23 7.63 27.79
C PHE A 52 9.02 9.09 27.34
N LEU A 53 8.90 9.34 26.04
CA LEU A 53 8.53 10.67 25.51
C LEU A 53 7.09 11.05 25.85
N SER A 54 6.21 10.05 26.01
CA SER A 54 4.83 10.26 26.45
C SER A 54 4.67 10.49 27.97
N SER A 55 5.75 10.40 28.76
CA SER A 55 5.67 10.37 30.24
C SER A 55 6.55 11.39 30.99
N LYS A 56 7.00 12.48 30.35
CA LYS A 56 7.59 13.61 31.09
C LYS A 56 6.61 14.75 31.35
N PRO A 57 6.12 14.94 32.59
CA PRO A 57 5.49 16.18 33.02
C PRO A 57 6.57 17.16 33.53
N LEU A 58 6.63 18.36 32.96
CA LEU A 58 7.30 19.49 33.62
C LEU A 58 6.29 20.22 34.51
N GLY A 59 6.52 20.17 35.82
CA GLY A 59 6.36 21.31 36.74
C GLY A 59 4.96 21.90 36.99
N SER A 60 4.26 21.32 37.96
CA SER A 60 3.42 21.95 39.00
C SER A 60 2.57 23.20 38.68
N ASN A 61 1.25 23.01 38.69
CA ASN A 61 0.41 23.53 39.76
C ASN A 61 -0.81 22.62 39.95
N ALA A 62 -1.05 22.24 41.20
CA ALA A 62 -2.11 21.34 41.59
C ALA A 62 -3.47 22.07 41.59
N GLU A 63 -4.32 21.73 40.63
CA GLU A 63 -5.77 21.79 40.82
C GLU A 63 -6.36 20.41 40.64
N ASN A 64 -7.05 19.99 41.68
CA ASN A 64 -7.58 18.67 41.92
C ASN A 64 -8.83 18.46 41.06
N ASN A 65 -8.65 18.11 39.79
CA ASN A 65 -9.75 17.66 38.94
C ASN A 65 -9.69 16.15 38.78
N ASN A 66 -10.56 15.48 39.54
CA ASN A 66 -11.03 14.12 39.33
C ASN A 66 -11.68 13.99 37.93
N SER A 67 -10.87 14.01 36.88
CA SER A 67 -11.28 13.59 35.55
C SER A 67 -11.16 12.07 35.52
N LYS A 68 -12.25 11.39 35.91
CA LYS A 68 -12.59 10.11 35.28
C LYS A 68 -12.29 10.26 33.79
N SER A 69 -11.45 9.40 33.22
CA SER A 69 -11.32 9.27 31.76
C SER A 69 -12.74 9.11 31.23
N ALA A 70 -13.32 10.22 30.76
CA ALA A 70 -14.59 10.19 30.08
C ALA A 70 -14.27 9.40 28.82
N SER A 71 -14.91 8.25 28.67
CA SER A 71 -14.90 7.52 27.41
C SER A 71 -15.34 8.52 26.35
N ILE A 72 -14.38 9.07 25.59
CA ILE A 72 -14.69 9.84 24.40
C ILE A 72 -15.37 8.81 23.50
N ASN A 73 -16.67 8.92 23.35
CA ASN A 73 -17.42 8.16 22.37
C ASN A 73 -17.47 9.06 21.13
N PRO A 74 -16.61 8.83 20.12
CA PRO A 74 -16.58 9.65 18.93
C PRO A 74 -17.93 9.60 18.21
N ASP A 75 -18.34 10.73 17.64
CA ASP A 75 -19.51 10.77 16.75
C ASP A 75 -19.19 9.99 15.46
N LEU A 76 -19.76 8.78 15.34
CA LEU A 76 -19.51 7.88 14.21
C LEU A 76 -20.00 8.45 12.88
N ALA A 77 -21.14 9.16 12.87
CA ALA A 77 -21.67 9.74 11.64
C ALA A 77 -20.77 10.87 11.15
N LYS A 78 -20.30 11.71 12.08
CA LYS A 78 -19.30 12.74 11.78
C LYS A 78 -18.02 12.10 11.24
N LEU A 79 -17.41 11.15 11.96
CA LEU A 79 -16.18 10.50 11.51
C LEU A 79 -16.34 9.86 10.12
N GLN A 80 -17.48 9.22 9.87
CA GLN A 80 -17.75 8.62 8.58
C GLN A 80 -17.73 9.66 7.44
N GLU A 81 -18.39 10.81 7.63
CA GLU A 81 -18.38 11.90 6.65
C GLU A 81 -16.99 12.54 6.48
N GLU A 82 -16.10 12.44 7.47
CA GLU A 82 -14.71 12.91 7.36
C GLU A 82 -13.82 11.98 6.53
N VAL A 83 -14.06 10.67 6.60
CA VAL A 83 -13.25 9.64 5.94
C VAL A 83 -13.77 9.34 4.54
N ILE A 84 -15.09 9.19 4.38
CA ILE A 84 -15.78 8.86 3.13
C ILE A 84 -16.97 9.83 3.01
N PRO A 85 -16.73 11.07 2.58
CA PRO A 85 -17.80 12.04 2.36
C PRO A 85 -18.87 11.50 1.40
N GLY A 86 -20.15 11.62 1.74
CA GLY A 86 -21.23 11.11 0.87
C GLY A 86 -21.26 11.76 -0.52
N LYS A 87 -20.72 12.96 -0.66
CA LYS A 87 -20.59 13.69 -1.94
C LYS A 87 -19.45 13.19 -2.84
N GLY A 88 -18.64 12.23 -2.38
CA GLY A 88 -17.45 11.78 -3.10
C GLY A 88 -16.23 12.68 -2.90
N TYR A 89 -15.18 12.36 -3.65
CA TYR A 89 -13.92 13.08 -3.74
C TYR A 89 -13.66 13.43 -5.20
N VAL A 90 -13.63 14.74 -5.48
CA VAL A 90 -13.31 15.25 -6.82
C VAL A 90 -11.89 15.78 -6.82
N PHE A 91 -11.09 15.30 -7.77
CA PHE A 91 -9.71 15.71 -7.91
C PHE A 91 -9.44 16.21 -9.33
N LYS A 92 -8.92 17.43 -9.45
CA LYS A 92 -8.68 18.11 -10.73
C LYS A 92 -7.41 17.61 -11.39
N ILE A 93 -7.46 16.39 -11.90
CA ILE A 93 -6.38 15.75 -12.66
C ILE A 93 -6.82 15.51 -14.10
N ARG A 94 -5.91 15.73 -15.05
CA ARG A 94 -6.20 15.41 -16.45
C ARG A 94 -6.14 13.90 -16.65
N TRP A 95 -7.30 13.26 -16.71
CA TRP A 95 -7.42 11.89 -17.21
C TRP A 95 -7.27 11.84 -18.73
N GLY A 96 -7.71 12.88 -19.44
CA GLY A 96 -7.61 12.95 -20.89
C GLY A 96 -8.36 11.80 -21.56
N ASP A 97 -7.75 11.24 -22.60
CA ASP A 97 -8.26 10.12 -23.40
C ASP A 97 -7.74 8.75 -22.95
N LEU A 98 -7.17 8.65 -21.73
CA LEU A 98 -6.46 7.45 -21.27
C LEU A 98 -7.32 6.18 -21.34
N GLY A 99 -8.59 6.23 -20.94
CA GLY A 99 -9.48 5.05 -21.01
C GLY A 99 -9.64 4.53 -22.44
N LYS A 100 -9.80 5.43 -23.41
CA LYS A 100 -9.89 5.06 -24.83
C LYS A 100 -8.60 4.43 -25.34
N ARG A 101 -7.45 5.00 -24.97
CA ARG A 101 -6.13 4.45 -25.33
C ARG A 101 -5.91 3.06 -24.74
N LEU A 102 -6.31 2.83 -23.48
CA LEU A 102 -6.24 1.51 -22.84
C LEU A 102 -7.10 0.47 -23.57
N ILE A 103 -8.27 0.86 -24.08
CA ILE A 103 -9.11 0.00 -24.91
C ILE A 103 -8.43 -0.29 -26.25
N ASP A 104 -7.98 0.75 -26.95
CA ASP A 104 -7.38 0.65 -28.29
C ASP A 104 -6.11 -0.20 -28.30
N ASP A 105 -5.30 -0.09 -27.25
CA ASP A 105 -4.08 -0.86 -27.08
C ASP A 105 -4.33 -2.29 -26.57
N GLY A 106 -5.59 -2.67 -26.33
CA GLY A 106 -6.01 -4.00 -25.88
C GLY A 106 -5.70 -4.30 -24.42
N VAL A 107 -5.35 -3.28 -23.63
CA VAL A 107 -5.16 -3.40 -22.18
C VAL A 107 -6.48 -3.74 -21.52
N VAL A 108 -7.55 -3.08 -21.97
CA VAL A 108 -8.92 -3.29 -21.48
C VAL A 108 -9.81 -3.83 -22.59
N ASP A 109 -10.58 -4.86 -22.28
CA ASP A 109 -11.73 -5.27 -23.08
C ASP A 109 -12.98 -4.55 -22.53
N GLU A 110 -13.54 -3.63 -23.32
CA GLU A 110 -14.64 -2.77 -22.85
C GLU A 110 -15.87 -3.57 -22.39
N ALA A 111 -16.16 -4.70 -23.04
CA ALA A 111 -17.30 -5.53 -22.69
C ALA A 111 -17.04 -6.29 -21.38
N LYS A 112 -15.87 -6.93 -21.23
CA LYS A 112 -15.50 -7.61 -19.98
C LYS A 112 -15.42 -6.64 -18.81
N PHE A 113 -14.82 -5.47 -19.04
CA PHE A 113 -14.72 -4.41 -18.04
C PHE A 113 -16.10 -3.94 -17.61
N THR A 114 -16.98 -3.61 -18.56
CA THR A 114 -18.36 -3.20 -18.25
C THR A 114 -19.10 -4.26 -17.44
N LYS A 115 -18.91 -5.54 -17.80
CA LYS A 115 -19.51 -6.67 -17.08
C LYS A 115 -19.00 -6.79 -15.65
N ALA A 116 -17.69 -6.63 -15.44
CA ALA A 116 -17.07 -6.69 -14.12
C ALA A 116 -17.56 -5.54 -13.21
N ILE A 117 -17.68 -4.33 -13.74
CA ILE A 117 -18.10 -3.15 -12.97
C ILE A 117 -19.60 -3.15 -12.66
N THR A 118 -20.45 -3.52 -13.63
CA THR A 118 -21.90 -3.27 -13.56
C THR A 118 -22.73 -4.55 -13.42
N GLY A 119 -22.15 -5.72 -13.68
CA GLY A 119 -22.89 -6.97 -13.87
C GLY A 119 -23.72 -7.03 -15.16
N GLY A 120 -23.79 -5.94 -15.93
CA GLY A 120 -24.53 -5.82 -17.19
C GLY A 120 -23.62 -5.56 -18.39
N ASP A 121 -24.24 -5.18 -19.50
CA ASP A 121 -23.55 -5.00 -20.79
C ASP A 121 -23.44 -3.51 -21.19
N THR A 122 -23.78 -2.59 -20.27
CA THR A 122 -23.76 -1.14 -20.54
C THR A 122 -23.17 -0.39 -19.37
N LEU A 123 -22.14 0.41 -19.66
CA LEU A 123 -21.53 1.31 -18.69
C LEU A 123 -22.39 2.58 -18.56
N PRO A 124 -22.77 3.00 -17.34
CA PRO A 124 -23.50 4.25 -17.12
C PRO A 124 -22.80 5.48 -17.71
N ASP A 125 -23.55 6.45 -18.20
CA ASP A 125 -23.00 7.64 -18.89
C ASP A 125 -22.00 8.43 -18.04
N ASN A 126 -22.20 8.47 -16.71
CA ASN A 126 -21.29 9.12 -15.78
C ASN A 126 -19.91 8.42 -15.68
N LEU A 127 -19.80 7.15 -16.09
CA LEU A 127 -18.53 6.41 -16.18
C LEU A 127 -18.02 6.32 -17.62
N LYS A 128 -18.93 6.20 -18.60
CA LYS A 128 -18.62 6.12 -20.03
C LYS A 128 -17.75 7.29 -20.51
N LYS A 129 -17.96 8.49 -19.96
CA LYS A 129 -17.18 9.70 -20.25
C LYS A 129 -15.66 9.55 -20.02
N TYR A 130 -15.24 8.57 -19.21
CA TYR A 130 -13.84 8.26 -18.93
C TYR A 130 -13.24 7.24 -19.91
N MET A 131 -14.07 6.57 -20.71
CA MET A 131 -13.69 5.49 -21.63
C MET A 131 -13.82 5.91 -23.11
N ASP A 132 -14.62 6.93 -23.42
CA ASP A 132 -14.98 7.31 -24.79
C ASP A 132 -13.96 8.20 -25.53
N GLY A 133 -12.89 8.63 -24.86
CA GLY A 133 -11.84 9.47 -25.44
C GLY A 133 -12.06 10.98 -25.26
N SER A 134 -13.14 11.39 -24.57
CA SER A 134 -13.34 12.78 -24.17
C SER A 134 -12.20 13.26 -23.26
N ASP A 135 -11.72 14.50 -23.46
CA ASP A 135 -10.64 15.09 -22.62
C ASP A 135 -11.15 15.40 -21.20
N GLN A 136 -11.13 14.39 -20.34
CA GLN A 136 -11.56 14.52 -18.95
C GLN A 136 -10.50 15.22 -18.11
N LYS A 137 -10.90 16.30 -17.43
CA LYS A 137 -9.99 17.18 -16.66
C LYS A 137 -10.10 16.99 -15.14
N GLN A 138 -10.88 16.00 -14.72
CA GLN A 138 -11.04 15.65 -13.32
C GLN A 138 -11.45 14.18 -13.17
N ILE A 139 -11.17 13.62 -12.01
CA ILE A 139 -11.66 12.32 -11.56
C ILE A 139 -12.69 12.56 -10.45
N GLU A 140 -13.80 11.83 -10.54
CA GLU A 140 -14.89 11.85 -9.55
C GLU A 140 -14.95 10.47 -8.90
N LEU A 141 -14.50 10.36 -7.65
CA LEU A 141 -14.47 9.12 -6.88
C LEU A 141 -15.56 9.12 -5.81
N ASN A 142 -16.34 8.05 -5.70
CA ASN A 142 -17.29 7.84 -4.63
C ASN A 142 -17.44 6.32 -4.36
N GLN A 143 -18.34 5.95 -3.46
CA GLN A 143 -18.58 4.55 -3.12
C GLN A 143 -19.13 3.74 -4.30
N ASP A 144 -19.97 4.34 -5.13
CA ASP A 144 -20.65 3.67 -6.25
C ASP A 144 -19.68 3.34 -7.41
N ASN A 145 -18.58 4.06 -7.54
CA ASN A 145 -17.63 3.91 -8.64
C ASN A 145 -16.20 3.52 -8.20
N ALA A 146 -16.00 3.15 -6.94
CA ALA A 146 -14.69 2.75 -6.44
C ALA A 146 -14.08 1.58 -7.24
N GLN A 147 -14.91 0.58 -7.59
CA GLN A 147 -14.50 -0.56 -8.43
C GLN A 147 -14.03 -0.10 -9.82
N PHE A 148 -14.79 0.80 -10.47
CA PHE A 148 -14.41 1.35 -11.78
C PHE A 148 -13.01 1.95 -11.74
N TRP A 149 -12.73 2.77 -10.72
CA TRP A 149 -11.44 3.43 -10.59
C TRP A 149 -10.31 2.46 -10.27
N VAL A 150 -10.53 1.48 -9.39
CA VAL A 150 -9.52 0.46 -9.11
C VAL A 150 -9.17 -0.31 -10.38
N ASP A 151 -10.15 -0.75 -11.16
CA ASP A 151 -9.88 -1.61 -12.32
C ASP A 151 -9.25 -0.84 -13.48
N ILE A 152 -9.71 0.39 -13.78
CA ILE A 152 -9.13 1.16 -14.88
C ILE A 152 -7.72 1.67 -14.55
N LEU A 153 -7.47 2.07 -13.28
CA LEU A 153 -6.14 2.45 -12.83
C LEU A 153 -5.23 1.24 -12.69
N TRP A 154 -5.76 0.07 -12.37
CA TRP A 154 -5.00 -1.18 -12.42
C TRP A 154 -4.53 -1.45 -13.83
N GLY A 155 -5.41 -1.41 -14.84
CA GLY A 155 -5.02 -1.54 -16.24
C GLY A 155 -3.95 -0.53 -16.66
N LEU A 156 -4.11 0.74 -16.25
CA LEU A 156 -3.12 1.79 -16.48
C LEU A 156 -1.76 1.45 -15.86
N GLY A 157 -1.72 1.14 -14.56
CA GLY A 157 -0.48 0.83 -13.84
C GLY A 157 0.19 -0.45 -14.35
N LEU A 158 -0.60 -1.46 -14.72
CA LEU A 158 -0.11 -2.72 -15.27
C LEU A 158 0.58 -2.49 -16.62
N ALA A 159 -0.01 -1.67 -17.49
CA ALA A 159 0.46 -1.50 -18.85
C ALA A 159 1.47 -0.37 -19.04
N ASN A 160 1.45 0.65 -18.17
CA ASN A 160 2.40 1.75 -18.22
C ASN A 160 3.81 1.28 -17.84
N LYS A 161 4.79 1.67 -18.66
CA LYS A 161 6.18 1.32 -18.46
C LYS A 161 6.74 2.03 -17.24
N ASN A 162 7.25 1.28 -16.27
CA ASN A 162 7.85 1.83 -15.05
C ASN A 162 9.02 1.00 -14.53
N ASP A 163 10.05 1.67 -14.00
CA ASP A 163 11.20 1.02 -13.37
C ASP A 163 10.83 0.17 -12.14
N ILE A 164 9.77 0.52 -11.41
CA ILE A 164 9.24 -0.30 -10.30
C ILE A 164 8.79 -1.67 -10.81
N LEU A 165 8.22 -1.75 -12.01
CA LEU A 165 7.77 -3.00 -12.60
C LEU A 165 8.91 -3.77 -13.28
N ASP A 166 9.84 -3.07 -13.92
CA ASP A 166 10.94 -3.65 -14.69
C ASP A 166 12.16 -4.07 -13.85
N LYS A 167 12.31 -3.49 -12.65
CA LYS A 167 13.49 -3.69 -11.80
C LYS A 167 13.15 -3.97 -10.33
N GLY A 168 11.89 -3.81 -9.94
CA GLY A 168 11.46 -3.96 -8.55
C GLY A 168 11.05 -5.38 -8.16
N GLN A 169 10.40 -5.47 -7.00
CA GLN A 169 10.11 -6.72 -6.29
C GLN A 169 9.26 -7.72 -7.10
N MET A 170 8.44 -7.22 -8.04
CA MET A 170 7.63 -8.04 -8.95
C MET A 170 8.46 -8.98 -9.84
N ILE A 171 9.68 -8.59 -10.20
CA ILE A 171 10.58 -9.41 -11.03
C ILE A 171 11.60 -10.15 -10.17
N GLU A 172 12.06 -9.56 -9.06
CA GLU A 172 12.98 -10.22 -8.12
C GLU A 172 12.40 -11.55 -7.58
N GLY A 173 11.08 -11.64 -7.44
CA GLY A 173 10.38 -12.86 -7.02
C GLY A 173 10.35 -14.00 -8.06
N GLY A 174 10.78 -13.74 -9.30
CA GLY A 174 10.97 -14.76 -10.35
C GLY A 174 9.70 -15.29 -11.03
N ASN A 175 8.51 -14.86 -10.62
CA ASN A 175 7.25 -15.31 -11.21
C ASN A 175 6.21 -14.18 -11.34
N THR A 176 6.57 -13.17 -12.12
CA THR A 176 5.78 -11.94 -12.31
C THR A 176 4.35 -12.21 -12.82
N GLY A 177 4.12 -13.29 -13.56
CA GLY A 177 2.79 -13.64 -14.09
C GLY A 177 1.81 -14.21 -13.07
N ASN A 178 2.25 -14.57 -11.86
CA ASN A 178 1.41 -15.27 -10.87
C ASN A 178 0.91 -14.38 -9.73
N TYR A 179 1.19 -13.07 -9.77
CA TYR A 179 0.67 -12.14 -8.78
C TYR A 179 -0.80 -11.82 -9.07
N ALA A 180 -1.54 -11.37 -8.05
CA ALA A 180 -2.94 -10.98 -8.24
C ALA A 180 -3.08 -9.80 -9.21
N SER A 181 -2.10 -8.89 -9.27
CA SER A 181 -2.05 -7.78 -10.24
C SER A 181 -1.75 -8.19 -11.68
N THR A 182 -1.31 -9.41 -11.93
CA THR A 182 -0.99 -9.91 -13.28
C THR A 182 -1.88 -11.09 -13.62
N GLY A 183 -1.72 -12.24 -12.95
CA GLY A 183 -2.54 -13.44 -13.18
C GLY A 183 -4.02 -13.26 -12.82
N GLY A 184 -4.37 -12.24 -12.03
CA GLY A 184 -5.77 -11.86 -11.78
C GLY A 184 -6.38 -10.93 -12.83
N TRP A 185 -5.60 -10.42 -13.79
CA TRP A 185 -6.10 -9.50 -14.83
C TRP A 185 -6.79 -10.28 -15.94
N THR A 186 -8.12 -10.40 -15.84
CA THR A 186 -8.95 -11.18 -16.77
C THR A 186 -9.83 -10.32 -17.68
N ILE A 187 -9.88 -9.01 -17.43
CA ILE A 187 -10.71 -8.02 -18.12
C ILE A 187 -9.99 -7.30 -19.28
N GLY A 188 -8.82 -7.80 -19.68
CA GLY A 188 -8.09 -7.34 -20.87
C GLY A 188 -8.45 -8.09 -22.16
N GLN A 189 -8.11 -7.51 -23.30
CA GLN A 189 -8.15 -8.19 -24.61
C GLN A 189 -6.87 -9.01 -24.82
N LYS A 190 -5.74 -8.49 -24.37
CA LYS A 190 -4.44 -9.15 -24.38
C LYS A 190 -4.14 -9.80 -23.03
N GLU A 191 -3.26 -10.80 -23.06
CA GLU A 191 -2.75 -11.43 -21.85
C GLU A 191 -1.95 -10.43 -20.99
N PRO A 192 -1.97 -10.54 -19.66
CA PRO A 192 -1.33 -9.58 -18.76
C PRO A 192 0.17 -9.41 -19.02
N MET A 193 0.90 -10.49 -19.30
CA MET A 193 2.33 -10.40 -19.59
C MET A 193 2.63 -9.86 -20.99
N ASP A 194 1.63 -9.77 -21.87
CA ASP A 194 1.76 -9.10 -23.15
C ASP A 194 1.66 -7.58 -23.05
N ILE A 195 1.11 -7.06 -21.95
CA ILE A 195 0.95 -5.62 -21.70
C ILE A 195 1.85 -5.10 -20.55
N TYR A 196 2.29 -5.98 -19.64
CA TYR A 196 3.07 -5.64 -18.45
C TYR A 196 4.25 -4.69 -18.75
N SER A 197 4.16 -3.45 -18.26
CA SER A 197 5.21 -2.42 -18.37
C SER A 197 5.70 -2.14 -19.81
N LYS A 198 4.80 -2.22 -20.81
CA LYS A 198 5.16 -2.08 -22.23
C LYS A 198 4.81 -0.74 -22.88
N SER A 199 3.78 -0.06 -22.38
CA SER A 199 3.21 1.12 -23.02
C SER A 199 3.72 2.41 -22.37
N SER A 200 3.84 3.50 -23.13
CA SER A 200 4.25 4.80 -22.59
C SER A 200 3.05 5.75 -22.52
N TYR A 201 2.08 5.43 -21.66
CA TYR A 201 0.94 6.32 -21.41
C TYR A 201 1.37 7.57 -20.66
N ILE A 202 2.25 7.36 -19.67
CA ILE A 202 2.79 8.37 -18.77
C ILE A 202 4.31 8.34 -18.88
N ALA A 203 4.90 9.41 -19.40
CA ALA A 203 6.35 9.58 -19.44
C ALA A 203 6.81 10.38 -18.21
N LEU A 204 7.70 9.78 -17.42
CA LEU A 204 8.29 10.42 -16.24
C LEU A 204 9.73 10.84 -16.53
N SER A 205 10.10 12.04 -16.09
CA SER A 205 11.51 12.41 -15.95
C SER A 205 12.15 11.61 -14.81
N GLN A 206 13.48 11.57 -14.75
CA GLN A 206 14.20 10.90 -13.67
C GLN A 206 13.78 11.40 -12.28
N LYS A 207 13.65 12.72 -12.10
CA LYS A 207 13.19 13.32 -10.84
C LYS A 207 11.76 12.91 -10.50
N GLN A 208 10.89 12.80 -11.49
CA GLN A 208 9.52 12.32 -11.28
C GLN A 208 9.52 10.84 -10.87
N GLN A 209 10.32 10.00 -11.53
CA GLN A 209 10.47 8.59 -11.16
C GLN A 209 10.93 8.43 -9.70
N GLU A 210 11.92 9.23 -9.25
CA GLU A 210 12.37 9.23 -7.84
C GLU A 210 11.24 9.57 -6.87
N ILE A 211 10.36 10.52 -7.21
CA ILE A 211 9.19 10.88 -6.40
C ILE A 211 8.16 9.73 -6.39
N VAL A 212 7.90 9.09 -7.53
CA VAL A 212 7.02 7.92 -7.61
C VAL A 212 7.52 6.83 -6.67
N GLU A 213 8.80 6.48 -6.73
CA GLU A 213 9.40 5.45 -5.89
C GLU A 213 9.34 5.78 -4.40
N GLU A 214 9.64 7.03 -4.03
CA GLU A 214 9.57 7.47 -2.63
C GLU A 214 8.16 7.33 -2.07
N ILE A 215 7.15 7.77 -2.83
CA ILE A 215 5.75 7.69 -2.41
C ILE A 215 5.33 6.22 -2.35
N ALA A 216 5.60 5.45 -3.40
CA ALA A 216 5.20 4.05 -3.51
C ALA A 216 5.76 3.18 -2.38
N LYS A 217 7.00 3.42 -1.93
CA LYS A 217 7.61 2.73 -0.78
C LYS A 217 6.90 3.03 0.55
N GLY A 218 6.24 4.19 0.67
CA GLY A 218 5.59 4.63 1.90
C GLY A 218 4.09 4.31 2.00
N VAL A 219 3.46 3.83 0.93
CA VAL A 219 2.00 3.64 0.86
C VAL A 219 1.64 2.16 0.92
N TYR A 220 0.84 1.80 1.92
CA TYR A 220 0.39 0.44 2.21
C TYR A 220 -1.12 0.30 2.07
N ARG A 221 -1.60 -0.95 2.09
CA ARG A 221 -2.99 -1.34 1.93
C ARG A 221 -3.35 -2.50 2.87
N PRO A 222 -4.56 -2.51 3.46
CA PRO A 222 -4.87 -3.37 4.60
C PRO A 222 -5.03 -4.86 4.26
N CYS A 223 -5.03 -5.22 2.98
CA CYS A 223 -5.12 -6.61 2.53
C CYS A 223 -3.78 -7.37 2.57
N CYS A 224 -2.62 -6.69 2.55
CA CYS A 224 -1.30 -7.32 2.56
C CYS A 224 -0.23 -6.52 3.34
N GLY A 225 0.98 -7.07 3.45
CA GLY A 225 2.13 -6.39 4.09
C GLY A 225 2.99 -5.58 3.12
N ASN A 226 2.68 -5.60 1.82
CA ASN A 226 3.51 -5.01 0.78
C ASN A 226 3.17 -3.53 0.55
N SER A 227 4.20 -2.74 0.28
CA SER A 227 4.02 -1.33 -0.13
C SER A 227 3.53 -1.25 -1.58
N THR A 228 3.24 -0.05 -2.07
CA THR A 228 2.87 0.19 -3.47
C THR A 228 4.08 0.04 -4.41
N ALA A 229 5.31 0.09 -3.88
CA ALA A 229 6.52 -0.28 -4.62
C ALA A 229 6.64 -1.80 -4.89
N PHE A 230 5.74 -2.60 -4.30
CA PHE A 230 5.49 -3.98 -4.69
C PHE A 230 4.00 -4.14 -5.04
N PRO A 231 3.60 -3.78 -6.28
CA PRO A 231 2.21 -3.76 -6.72
C PRO A 231 1.72 -5.16 -7.10
N ASP A 232 1.71 -6.09 -6.15
CA ASP A 232 1.35 -7.51 -6.35
C ASP A 232 -0.15 -7.82 -6.40
N CYS A 233 -1.00 -6.81 -6.19
CA CYS A 233 -2.46 -6.94 -6.30
C CYS A 233 -3.06 -5.79 -7.11
N ASN A 234 -4.32 -5.97 -7.55
CA ASN A 234 -5.12 -4.98 -8.27
C ASN A 234 -5.02 -3.57 -7.67
N HIS A 235 -5.29 -3.42 -6.37
CA HIS A 235 -5.24 -2.13 -5.69
C HIS A 235 -3.82 -1.55 -5.62
N GLY A 236 -2.80 -2.38 -5.40
CA GLY A 236 -1.41 -1.93 -5.39
C GLY A 236 -0.98 -1.39 -6.77
N MET A 237 -1.36 -2.09 -7.83
CA MET A 237 -1.08 -1.67 -9.20
C MET A 237 -1.88 -0.42 -9.59
N ALA A 238 -3.15 -0.33 -9.17
CA ALA A 238 -3.97 0.86 -9.37
C ALA A 238 -3.41 2.09 -8.66
N ALA A 239 -2.98 1.94 -7.40
CA ALA A 239 -2.34 3.01 -6.65
C ALA A 239 -1.03 3.47 -7.33
N LEU A 240 -0.23 2.54 -7.89
CA LEU A 240 0.95 2.88 -8.67
C LEU A 240 0.59 3.73 -9.89
N GLY A 241 -0.37 3.29 -10.71
CA GLY A 241 -0.82 4.04 -11.89
C GLY A 241 -1.34 5.44 -11.54
N LEU A 242 -2.04 5.59 -10.42
CA LEU A 242 -2.49 6.90 -9.92
C LEU A 242 -1.30 7.78 -9.49
N ILE A 243 -0.31 7.23 -8.76
CA ILE A 243 0.90 7.97 -8.37
C ILE A 243 1.63 8.46 -9.62
N GLU A 244 1.85 7.60 -10.61
CA GLU A 244 2.51 7.97 -11.86
C GLU A 244 1.77 9.11 -12.56
N LEU A 245 0.44 9.01 -12.68
CA LEU A 245 -0.39 10.02 -13.32
C LEU A 245 -0.27 11.37 -12.61
N MET A 246 -0.38 11.38 -11.28
CA MET A 246 -0.28 12.60 -10.49
C MET A 246 1.13 13.21 -10.55
N VAL A 247 2.18 12.40 -10.42
CA VAL A 247 3.55 12.91 -10.47
C VAL A 247 3.89 13.47 -11.86
N SER A 248 3.40 12.84 -12.93
CA SER A 248 3.58 13.34 -14.30
C SER A 248 2.99 14.74 -14.52
N GLN A 249 1.94 15.07 -13.76
CA GLN A 249 1.24 16.36 -13.79
C GLN A 249 1.74 17.35 -12.73
N ASN A 250 2.87 17.04 -12.08
CA ASN A 250 3.55 17.91 -11.11
C ASN A 250 2.75 18.21 -9.84
N PHE A 251 1.85 17.32 -9.43
CA PHE A 251 1.20 17.44 -8.12
C PHE A 251 2.22 17.35 -6.98
N SER A 252 1.97 18.08 -5.90
CA SER A 252 2.79 17.99 -4.70
C SER A 252 2.63 16.63 -4.03
N LYS A 253 3.64 16.20 -3.26
CA LYS A 253 3.56 14.95 -2.49
C LYS A 253 2.37 14.94 -1.53
N GLU A 254 2.04 16.09 -0.94
CA GLU A 254 0.90 16.23 -0.03
C GLU A 254 -0.43 15.95 -0.73
N GLU A 255 -0.64 16.52 -1.93
CA GLU A 255 -1.82 16.26 -2.75
C GLU A 255 -1.91 14.79 -3.18
N ILE A 256 -0.77 14.16 -3.49
CA ILE A 256 -0.70 12.75 -3.83
C ILE A 256 -1.12 11.89 -2.65
N TYR A 257 -0.52 12.08 -1.46
CA TYR A 257 -0.91 11.29 -0.29
C TYR A 257 -2.37 11.52 0.11
N LYS A 258 -2.90 12.74 -0.01
CA LYS A 258 -4.31 13.03 0.26
C LYS A 258 -5.24 12.30 -0.70
N THR A 259 -4.88 12.27 -1.98
CA THR A 259 -5.66 11.61 -3.03
C THR A 259 -5.60 10.09 -2.89
N LEU A 260 -4.44 9.53 -2.57
CA LEU A 260 -4.29 8.10 -2.25
C LEU A 260 -5.06 7.70 -1.00
N LEU A 261 -5.11 8.56 0.02
CA LEU A 261 -5.90 8.29 1.22
C LEU A 261 -7.39 8.22 0.86
N ALA A 262 -7.90 9.15 0.04
CA ALA A 262 -9.27 9.07 -0.46
C ALA A 262 -9.49 7.79 -1.28
N PHE A 263 -8.60 7.50 -2.25
CA PHE A 263 -8.67 6.29 -3.08
C PHE A 263 -8.78 5.01 -2.24
N ASN A 264 -7.89 4.85 -1.26
CA ASN A 264 -7.91 3.69 -0.38
C ASN A 264 -9.13 3.70 0.55
N ALA A 265 -9.60 4.86 1.03
CA ALA A 265 -10.76 4.97 1.91
C ALA A 265 -12.06 4.56 1.20
N TYR A 266 -12.26 4.93 -0.06
CA TYR A 266 -13.44 4.46 -0.81
C TYR A 266 -13.36 2.97 -1.14
N TRP A 267 -12.16 2.41 -1.33
CA TRP A 267 -11.99 0.99 -1.63
C TRP A 267 -12.01 0.06 -0.40
N PHE A 268 -11.48 0.52 0.74
CA PHE A 268 -11.44 -0.20 2.02
C PHE A 268 -12.15 0.58 3.13
N PRO A 269 -13.45 0.86 2.99
CA PRO A 269 -14.13 1.85 3.83
C PRO A 269 -14.11 1.48 5.31
N SER A 270 -14.38 0.23 5.66
CA SER A 270 -14.32 -0.23 7.06
C SER A 270 -12.96 0.01 7.71
N THR A 271 -11.87 -0.21 6.97
CA THR A 271 -10.51 -0.05 7.49
C THR A 271 -10.24 1.40 7.85
N TYR A 272 -10.49 2.33 6.95
CA TYR A 272 -10.15 3.73 7.19
C TYR A 272 -11.10 4.38 8.20
N LEU A 273 -12.35 3.89 8.30
CA LEU A 273 -13.26 4.27 9.36
C LEU A 273 -12.76 3.80 10.73
N ASP A 274 -12.36 2.54 10.86
CA ASP A 274 -11.80 2.00 12.11
C ASP A 274 -10.49 2.72 12.50
N ILE A 275 -9.63 3.06 11.54
CA ILE A 275 -8.43 3.88 11.78
C ILE A 275 -8.82 5.28 12.27
N SER A 276 -9.84 5.91 11.68
CA SER A 276 -10.31 7.23 12.13
C SER A 276 -10.85 7.19 13.57
N TYR A 277 -11.57 6.12 13.90
CA TYR A 277 -12.10 5.89 15.23
C TYR A 277 -10.99 5.67 16.26
N TYR A 278 -9.96 4.89 15.91
CA TYR A 278 -8.76 4.72 16.71
C TYR A 278 -8.11 6.06 17.06
N PHE A 279 -7.91 6.94 16.07
CA PHE A 279 -7.35 8.27 16.33
C PHE A 279 -8.25 9.10 17.25
N ALA A 280 -9.56 9.08 17.02
CA ALA A 280 -10.52 9.83 17.83
C ALA A 280 -10.58 9.35 19.29
N GLN A 281 -10.54 8.03 19.54
CA GLN A 281 -10.45 7.46 20.88
C GLN A 281 -9.17 7.88 21.61
N ASN A 282 -8.09 8.11 20.85
CA ASN A 282 -6.80 8.58 21.35
C ASN A 282 -6.68 10.12 21.35
N GLY A 283 -7.80 10.84 21.28
CA GLY A 283 -7.84 12.31 21.38
C GLY A 283 -7.23 13.05 20.19
N LYS A 284 -7.05 12.37 19.05
CA LYS A 284 -6.48 12.92 17.83
C LYS A 284 -7.57 13.18 16.78
N ASP A 285 -7.51 14.35 16.16
CA ASP A 285 -8.39 14.73 15.05
C ASP A 285 -7.89 14.10 13.74
N TYR A 286 -8.68 13.19 13.17
CA TYR A 286 -8.33 12.45 11.95
C TYR A 286 -7.94 13.37 10.79
N LYS A 287 -8.63 14.52 10.63
CA LYS A 287 -8.34 15.49 9.56
C LYS A 287 -6.99 16.18 9.69
N LYS A 288 -6.40 16.16 10.88
CA LYS A 288 -5.10 16.76 11.18
C LYS A 288 -3.95 15.75 11.12
N ILE A 289 -4.27 14.46 11.00
CA ILE A 289 -3.24 13.44 10.83
C ILE A 289 -2.71 13.51 9.39
N PRO A 290 -1.38 13.58 9.19
CA PRO A 290 -0.81 13.57 7.86
C PRO A 290 -1.27 12.32 7.07
N PRO A 291 -1.77 12.45 5.82
CA PRO A 291 -2.20 11.30 5.04
C PRO A 291 -1.11 10.23 4.84
N LYS A 292 0.16 10.65 4.77
CA LYS A 292 1.34 9.76 4.74
C LYS A 292 1.43 8.87 5.99
N GLU A 293 1.06 9.37 7.17
CA GLU A 293 1.04 8.59 8.41
C GLU A 293 -0.07 7.53 8.35
N ILE A 294 -1.28 7.93 7.95
CA ILE A 294 -2.42 7.01 7.83
C ILE A 294 -2.13 5.90 6.81
N LEU A 295 -1.52 6.24 5.67
CA LEU A 295 -1.16 5.29 4.61
C LEU A 295 0.06 4.42 4.92
N SER A 296 0.76 4.67 6.03
CA SER A 296 2.01 3.98 6.36
C SER A 296 1.79 2.51 6.73
N ASN A 297 2.90 1.78 6.85
CA ASN A 297 2.90 0.39 7.31
C ASN A 297 2.17 0.24 8.66
N THR A 298 2.38 1.18 9.58
CA THR A 298 1.84 1.15 10.95
C THR A 298 0.31 1.08 10.98
N PHE A 299 -0.36 1.79 10.07
CA PHE A 299 -1.81 1.92 10.10
C PHE A 299 -2.49 1.16 8.96
N SER A 300 -1.92 1.20 7.76
CA SER A 300 -2.55 0.67 6.55
C SER A 300 -1.98 -0.65 6.07
N SER A 301 -0.94 -1.24 6.66
CA SER A 301 -0.58 -2.63 6.33
C SER A 301 -1.57 -3.63 6.92
N ALA A 302 -1.60 -4.86 6.41
CA ALA A 302 -2.42 -5.92 7.00
C ALA A 302 -2.12 -6.15 8.50
N SER A 303 -0.84 -6.09 8.91
CA SER A 303 -0.47 -6.19 10.33
C SER A 303 -0.87 -4.97 11.14
N GLY A 304 -0.65 -3.77 10.59
CA GLY A 304 -0.99 -2.50 11.24
C GLY A 304 -2.49 -2.39 11.48
N TYR A 305 -3.28 -2.61 10.44
CA TYR A 305 -4.74 -2.59 10.54
C TYR A 305 -5.26 -3.66 11.49
N ARG A 306 -4.71 -4.89 11.49
CA ARG A 306 -5.11 -5.91 12.47
C ARG A 306 -4.86 -5.48 13.92
N ALA A 307 -3.76 -4.78 14.19
CA ALA A 307 -3.48 -4.26 15.54
C ALA A 307 -4.53 -3.21 15.95
N ILE A 308 -4.84 -2.28 15.04
CA ILE A 308 -5.89 -1.26 15.24
C ILE A 308 -7.24 -1.93 15.48
N LYS A 309 -7.62 -2.89 14.64
CA LYS A 309 -8.90 -3.59 14.73
C LYS A 309 -9.07 -4.31 16.08
N LYS A 310 -7.99 -4.84 16.63
CA LYS A 310 -7.97 -5.47 17.95
C LYS A 310 -8.24 -4.46 19.07
N GLU A 311 -7.73 -3.24 18.94
CA GLU A 311 -7.91 -2.18 19.93
C GLU A 311 -9.30 -1.55 19.89
N VAL A 312 -9.80 -1.23 18.69
CA VAL A 312 -11.11 -0.58 18.53
C VAL A 312 -12.29 -1.55 18.62
N GLY A 313 -12.06 -2.84 18.37
CA GLY A 313 -13.09 -3.87 18.37
C GLY A 313 -14.07 -3.76 17.21
N ALA A 314 -15.29 -4.27 17.43
CA ALA A 314 -16.37 -4.16 16.45
C ALA A 314 -17.06 -2.80 16.57
N VAL A 315 -17.09 -2.04 15.48
CA VAL A 315 -17.77 -0.75 15.38
C VAL A 315 -18.90 -0.88 14.36
N ALA A 316 -20.10 -0.46 14.73
CA ALA A 316 -21.27 -0.47 13.85
C ALA A 316 -21.36 0.87 13.11
N TRP A 317 -20.80 0.93 11.90
CA TRP A 317 -20.78 2.14 11.08
C TRP A 317 -22.15 2.45 10.45
N PRO A 318 -22.75 3.64 10.70
CA PRO A 318 -24.15 3.91 10.37
C PRO A 318 -24.54 3.83 8.89
N ALA A 319 -23.63 4.17 7.97
CA ALA A 319 -23.94 4.23 6.54
C ALA A 319 -22.89 3.51 5.68
N LEU A 320 -22.30 2.43 6.20
CA LEU A 320 -21.40 1.59 5.43
C LEU A 320 -22.20 0.69 4.48
N GLN A 321 -22.21 1.03 3.20
CA GLN A 321 -22.79 0.21 2.14
C GLN A 321 -21.73 -0.78 1.63
N GLY A 322 -21.99 -2.09 1.75
CA GLY A 322 -21.12 -3.14 1.22
C GLY A 322 -19.82 -3.41 2.00
N GLY A 323 -19.20 -4.56 1.72
CA GLY A 323 -17.87 -4.92 2.22
C GLY A 323 -16.77 -4.39 1.30
N GLY A 324 -15.60 -4.05 1.86
CA GLY A 324 -14.46 -3.53 1.09
C GLY A 324 -13.98 -4.48 -0.03
N GLY A 325 -13.30 -3.92 -1.03
CA GLY A 325 -12.96 -4.63 -2.26
C GLY A 325 -11.91 -5.73 -2.10
N GLY A 326 -12.01 -6.75 -2.97
CA GLY A 326 -11.15 -7.95 -2.98
C GLY A 326 -9.89 -7.81 -3.86
N CYS A 327 -9.08 -8.86 -3.89
CA CYS A 327 -7.84 -8.93 -4.67
C CYS A 327 -8.02 -9.63 -6.03
N GLY A 328 -8.97 -9.17 -6.87
CA GLY A 328 -9.22 -9.71 -8.21
C GLY A 328 -10.20 -8.85 -9.02
N ALA A 329 -10.20 -9.06 -10.35
CA ALA A 329 -11.24 -8.58 -11.28
C ALA A 329 -12.29 -9.68 -11.52
#